data_AF-A0A967C4R4-F1
#
_entry.id   AF-A0A967C4R4-F1
#
_cell.length_a   1.000
_cell.length_b   1.000
_cell.length_c   1.000
_cell.angle_alpha   90.00
_cell.angle_beta   90.00
_cell.angle_gamma   90.00
#
_symmetry.space_group_name_H-M   'P 1'
#
loop_
_entity.id
_entity.type
_entity.pdbx_description
1 polymer ?
#
loop_
_entity_poly.entity_id
_entity_poly.type
_entity_poly.pdbx_seq_one_letter_code
_entity_poly.pdbx_strand_id
1 'polypeptide(L)' 'MTQQSDSPSPQVDTVAEIRGHRIPKRRFTRWALYYFILYIVLPVLAVSLLADAILYFLFTRFTDHCYALFCLLN' A
#
# COMPACT_ATOMS: atom_id res chain seq x y z
N MET A 1 -12.27 -56.27 -11.30
CA MET A 1 -12.72 -55.48 -12.48
C MET A 1 -13.73 -54.50 -11.91
N THR A 2 -13.46 -53.20 -11.74
CA THR A 2 -13.02 -52.16 -12.70
C THR A 2 -12.24 -51.09 -11.92
N GLN A 3 -10.98 -50.85 -12.28
CA GLN A 3 -10.47 -49.76 -13.13
C GLN A 3 -10.33 -48.38 -12.46
N GLN A 4 -9.04 -48.05 -12.29
CA GLN A 4 -8.37 -46.76 -12.16
C GLN A 4 -8.61 -45.83 -13.37
N SER A 5 -9.05 -44.59 -13.13
CA SER A 5 -8.98 -43.40 -14.02
C SER A 5 -9.86 -42.33 -13.34
N ASP A 6 -9.42 -41.14 -12.91
CA ASP A 6 -8.50 -40.18 -13.51
C ASP A 6 -7.83 -39.32 -12.44
N SER A 7 -6.55 -39.02 -12.62
CA SER A 7 -5.93 -37.84 -12.00
C SER A 7 -6.44 -36.57 -12.70
N PRO A 8 -7.02 -35.59 -11.99
CA PRO A 8 -7.02 -34.23 -12.49
C PRO A 8 -5.65 -33.61 -12.15
N SER A 9 -4.99 -33.10 -13.19
CA SER A 9 -3.93 -32.08 -13.19
C SER A 9 -3.89 -31.17 -11.95
N PRO A 10 -2.72 -30.61 -11.56
CA PRO A 10 -2.60 -29.74 -10.40
C PRO A 10 -3.55 -28.54 -10.54
N GLN A 11 -4.71 -28.61 -9.89
CA GLN A 11 -5.60 -27.48 -9.75
C GLN A 11 -4.86 -26.52 -8.81
N VAL A 12 -4.27 -25.48 -9.38
CA VAL A 12 -3.84 -24.34 -8.58
C VAL A 12 -5.09 -23.81 -7.91
N ASP A 13 -5.25 -24.13 -6.62
CA ASP A 13 -6.41 -23.82 -5.79
C ASP A 13 -6.67 -22.31 -5.78
N THR A 14 -7.45 -21.86 -6.76
CA THR A 14 -7.80 -20.45 -6.98
C THR A 14 -9.16 -20.11 -6.37
N VAL A 15 -9.83 -21.08 -5.76
CA VAL A 15 -11.17 -20.93 -5.21
C VAL A 15 -11.21 -21.58 -3.82
N ALA A 16 -11.33 -20.75 -2.79
CA ALA A 16 -11.60 -21.22 -1.44
C ALA A 16 -13.10 -21.49 -1.31
N GLU A 17 -13.47 -22.70 -0.91
CA GLU A 17 -14.85 -23.09 -0.68
C GLU A 17 -15.16 -23.05 0.82
N ILE A 18 -16.07 -22.17 1.22
CA ILE A 18 -16.48 -22.01 2.62
C ILE A 18 -17.99 -22.28 2.67
N ARG A 19 -18.41 -23.31 3.42
CA ARG A 19 -19.83 -23.75 3.51
C ARG A 19 -20.53 -23.90 2.15
N GLY A 20 -19.86 -24.52 1.17
CA GLY A 20 -20.43 -24.76 -0.16
C GLY A 20 -20.58 -23.50 -1.04
N HIS A 21 -20.07 -22.34 -0.59
CA HIS A 21 -20.00 -21.13 -1.41
C HIS A 21 -18.59 -20.95 -1.96
N ARG A 22 -18.48 -20.90 -3.30
CA ARG A 22 -17.24 -20.61 -4.01
C ARG A 22 -17.01 -19.11 -4.03
N ILE A 23 -16.04 -18.65 -3.24
CA ILE A 23 -15.64 -17.24 -3.22
C ILE A 23 -14.50 -17.08 -4.24
N PRO A 24 -14.69 -16.29 -5.31
CA PRO A 24 -13.62 -16.03 -6.26
C PRO A 24 -12.48 -15.26 -5.56
N LYS A 25 -11.23 -15.64 -5.86
CA LYS A 25 -10.03 -14.99 -5.29
C LYS A 25 -10.11 -13.47 -5.46
N ARG A 26 -9.89 -12.71 -4.37
CA ARG A 26 -9.82 -11.25 -4.40
C ARG A 26 -8.75 -10.83 -5.41
N ARG A 27 -9.17 -10.17 -6.49
CA ARG A 27 -8.27 -9.62 -7.51
C ARG A 27 -7.99 -8.17 -7.13
N PHE A 28 -6.72 -7.78 -7.10
CA PHE A 28 -6.36 -6.37 -7.00
C PHE A 28 -6.80 -5.68 -8.29
N THR A 29 -7.93 -4.98 -8.23
CA THR A 29 -8.40 -4.16 -9.35
C THR A 29 -7.67 -2.83 -9.35
N ARG A 30 -7.57 -2.17 -10.51
CA ARG A 30 -7.03 -0.80 -10.61
C ARG A 30 -7.74 0.16 -9.65
N TRP A 31 -9.04 -0.04 -9.41
CA TRP A 31 -9.82 0.69 -8.42
C TRP A 31 -9.31 0.53 -6.99
N ALA A 32 -8.87 -0.67 -6.59
CA ALA A 32 -8.28 -0.89 -5.28
C ALA A 32 -6.98 -0.08 -5.09
N LEU A 33 -6.19 0.07 -6.15
CA LEU A 33 -4.98 0.91 -6.14
C LEU A 33 -5.34 2.40 -6.00
N TYR A 34 -6.34 2.88 -6.73
CA TYR A 34 -6.82 4.27 -6.58
C TYR A 34 -7.28 4.56 -5.15
N TYR A 35 -8.06 3.67 -4.55
CA TYR A 35 -8.51 3.84 -3.17
C TYR A 35 -7.35 3.79 -2.17
N PHE A 36 -6.38 2.90 -2.37
CA PHE A 36 -5.20 2.85 -1.52
C PHE A 36 -4.39 4.16 -1.57
N ILE A 37 -4.17 4.70 -2.79
CA ILE A 37 -3.45 5.96 -2.94
C ILE A 37 -4.23 7.10 -2.27
N LEU A 38 -5.53 7.21 -2.52
CA LEU A 38 -6.34 8.30 -2.01
C LEU A 38 -6.46 8.30 -0.48
N TYR A 39 -6.65 7.12 0.13
CA TYR A 39 -6.97 7.02 1.55
C TYR A 39 -5.80 6.67 2.46
N ILE A 40 -4.68 6.19 1.92
CA ILE A 40 -3.49 5.86 2.71
C ILE A 40 -2.33 6.76 2.31
N VAL A 41 -1.96 6.77 1.03
CA VAL A 41 -0.76 7.47 0.57
C VAL A 41 -0.92 8.98 0.70
N LEU A 42 -2.05 9.52 0.24
CA LEU A 42 -2.33 10.95 0.24
C LEU A 42 -2.36 11.56 1.66
N PRO A 43 -3.07 11.00 2.67
CA PRO A 43 -3.04 11.56 4.02
C PRO A 43 -1.66 11.44 4.67
N VAL A 44 -0.94 10.33 4.47
CA VAL A 44 0.43 10.20 4.98
C VAL A 44 1.33 11.27 4.39
N LEU A 45 1.29 11.47 3.06
CA LEU A 45 2.04 12.54 2.40
C LEU A 45 1.65 13.93 2.90
N ALA A 46 0.35 14.19 3.08
CA ALA A 46 -0.12 15.48 3.58
C ALA A 46 0.40 15.77 4.99
N VAL A 47 0.37 14.78 5.89
CA VAL A 47 0.90 14.94 7.26
C VAL A 47 2.41 15.14 7.23
N SER A 48 3.16 14.35 6.44
CA SER A 48 4.60 14.50 6.30
C SER A 48 4.99 15.88 5.76
N LEU A 49 4.29 16.37 4.73
CA LEU A 49 4.54 17.68 4.14
C LEU A 49 4.19 18.83 5.11
N LEU A 50 3.13 18.65 5.89
CA LEU A 50 2.75 19.62 6.91
C LEU A 50 3.76 19.65 8.06
N ALA A 51 4.28 18.49 8.47
CA ALA A 51 5.35 18.40 9.45
C ALA A 51 6.62 19.12 8.94
N ASP A 52 7.02 18.87 7.68
CA ASP A 52 8.19 19.51 7.06
C ASP A 52 8.03 21.04 6.98
N ALA A 53 6.83 21.52 6.61
CA ALA A 53 6.53 22.96 6.57
C ALA A 53 6.55 23.62 7.96
N ILE A 54 5.99 22.95 8.99
CA ILE A 54 6.06 23.42 10.38
C ILE A 54 7.52 23.52 10.82
N LEU A 55 8.28 22.47 10.55
CA LEU A 55 9.68 22.40 10.92
C LEU A 55 10.44 23.55 10.23
N TYR A 56 10.29 23.74 8.92
CA TYR A 56 10.86 24.86 8.17
C TYR A 56 10.52 26.22 8.80
N PHE A 57 9.25 26.48 9.10
CA PHE A 57 8.82 27.74 9.72
C PHE A 57 9.43 27.93 11.11
N LEU A 58 9.46 26.87 11.92
CA LEU A 58 10.00 26.92 13.27
C LEU A 58 11.48 27.32 13.25
N PHE A 59 12.30 26.70 12.41
CA PHE A 59 13.71 27.08 12.38
C PHE A 59 13.91 28.42 11.71
N THR A 60 13.28 28.71 10.56
CA THR A 60 13.44 30.03 9.92
C THR A 60 13.04 31.20 10.82
N ARG A 61 12.15 30.99 11.82
CA ARG A 61 11.79 32.04 12.78
C ARG A 61 12.52 32.03 14.11
N PHE A 62 12.91 30.87 14.64
CA PHE A 62 13.53 30.78 15.97
C PHE A 62 15.05 30.66 15.95
N THR A 63 15.61 30.22 14.84
CA THR A 63 17.04 30.01 14.69
C THR A 63 17.44 30.56 13.34
N ASP A 64 18.23 31.63 13.29
CA ASP A 64 18.91 32.09 12.06
C ASP A 64 19.93 31.05 11.52
N HIS A 65 19.67 29.76 11.72
CA HIS A 65 20.49 28.62 11.38
C HIS A 65 19.79 27.79 10.30
N CYS A 66 20.57 27.45 9.27
CA CYS A 66 20.12 26.73 8.09
C CYS A 66 19.54 25.36 8.45
N TYR A 67 18.42 25.03 7.81
CA TYR A 67 17.74 23.75 7.95
C TYR A 67 18.66 22.58 7.54
N ALA A 68 18.59 21.45 8.24
CA ALA A 68 19.53 20.32 8.18
C ALA A 68 20.03 19.90 6.77
N LEU A 69 19.21 19.95 5.72
CA LEU A 69 19.62 19.68 4.33
C LEU A 69 20.28 20.89 3.64
N PHE A 70 19.79 22.10 3.91
CA PHE A 70 20.36 23.35 3.39
C PHE A 70 21.68 23.74 4.05
N CYS A 71 21.96 23.25 5.26
CA CYS A 71 23.25 23.44 5.93
C CYS A 71 24.35 22.49 5.40
N LEU A 72 23.98 21.36 4.77
CA LEU A 72 24.92 20.40 4.19
C LEU A 72 25.35 20.78 2.75
N LEU A 73 24.53 21.57 2.05
CA LEU A 73 24.70 21.96 0.65
C LEU A 73 25.24 23.40 0.46
N ASN A 74 25.61 24.08 1.55
CA ASN A 74 26.16 25.45 1.56
C ASN A 74 27.56 25.45 2.20
#